data_AF-A0A8C5K4X4-F1
#
_entry.id   AF-A0A8C5K4X4-F1
#
_cell.length_a   1.000
_cell.length_b   1.000
_cell.length_c   1.000
_cell.angle_alpha   90.00
_cell.angle_beta   90.00
_cell.angle_gamma   90.00
#
_symmetry.space_group_name_H-M   'P 1'
#
loop_
_entity.id
_entity.type
_entity.pdbx_description
1 polymer ?
#
loop_
_entity_poly.entity_id
_entity_poly.type
_entity_poly.pdbx_seq_one_letter_code
_entity_poly.pdbx_strand_id
1 'polypeptide(L)'
;MASFGWKRKIGEKVSKATSQQFEAEAAGEKDVVQNEEGSWLQASKRRKEALQEGCAQKSKQLKDEGASLAENKRYREAIQKWDEALQLTPNDASLYEMKAQ
;
A
#
# COMPACT_ATOMS: atom_id res chain seq x y z
N MET A 1 -3.44 -13.17 35.90
CA MET A 1 -2.78 -13.14 34.58
C MET A 1 -2.71 -14.58 34.06
N ALA A 2 -3.46 -14.92 33.03
CA ALA A 2 -3.48 -16.27 32.47
C ALA A 2 -2.46 -16.37 31.33
N SER A 3 -1.40 -17.16 31.51
CA SER A 3 -0.45 -17.49 30.46
C SER A 3 -0.96 -18.68 29.66
N PHE A 4 -1.27 -18.49 28.38
CA PHE A 4 -1.54 -19.59 27.46
C PHE A 4 -0.20 -20.15 26.97
N GLY A 5 0.20 -21.30 27.52
CA GLY A 5 1.35 -22.05 27.03
C GLY A 5 0.93 -22.91 25.85
N TRP A 6 1.49 -22.65 24.67
CA TRP A 6 1.36 -23.58 23.54
C TRP A 6 2.02 -24.91 23.89
N LYS A 7 1.20 -25.85 24.35
CA LYS A 7 1.63 -27.20 24.71
C LYS A 7 1.93 -27.96 23.42
N ARG A 8 3.18 -27.90 22.97
CA ARG A 8 3.62 -28.70 21.81
C ARG A 8 3.51 -30.19 22.16
N LYS A 9 2.60 -30.89 21.48
CA LYS A 9 2.53 -32.36 21.51
C LYS A 9 3.70 -32.94 20.70
N ILE A 10 4.88 -32.93 21.30
CA ILE A 10 6.06 -33.59 20.75
C ILE A 10 5.97 -35.06 21.15
N GLY A 11 5.52 -35.92 20.23
CA GLY A 11 5.48 -37.37 20.45
C GLY A 11 4.27 -38.09 19.85
N GLU A 12 3.27 -37.37 19.33
CA GLU A 12 2.25 -38.00 18.50
C GLU A 12 2.91 -38.34 17.16
N LYS A 13 3.07 -39.64 16.89
CA LYS A 13 3.74 -40.14 15.69
C LYS A 13 2.91 -39.72 14.48
N VAL A 14 3.17 -38.52 13.95
CA VAL A 14 2.79 -38.18 12.58
C VAL A 14 3.42 -39.28 11.74
N SER A 15 2.59 -40.13 11.14
CA SER A 15 3.04 -41.27 10.36
C SER A 15 4.12 -40.79 9.41
N LYS A 16 5.28 -41.49 9.38
CA LYS A 16 6.35 -41.17 8.41
C LYS A 16 5.80 -41.06 6.99
N ALA A 17 4.77 -41.85 6.70
CA ALA A 17 4.00 -41.79 5.47
C ALA A 17 3.29 -40.44 5.24
N THR A 18 2.63 -39.84 6.23
CA THR A 18 1.94 -38.55 6.06
C THR A 18 2.94 -37.39 5.98
N SER A 19 4.05 -37.47 6.72
CA SER A 19 5.16 -36.52 6.58
C SER A 19 5.82 -36.61 5.20
N GLN A 20 6.06 -37.84 4.70
CA GLN A 20 6.63 -38.07 3.37
C GLN A 20 5.66 -37.72 2.25
N GLN A 21 4.35 -37.89 2.44
CA GLN A 21 3.32 -37.44 1.50
C GLN A 21 3.35 -35.92 1.36
N PHE A 22 3.42 -35.18 2.48
CA PHE A 22 3.52 -33.72 2.45
C PHE A 22 4.84 -33.24 1.82
N GLU A 23 5.96 -33.93 2.09
CA GLU A 23 7.26 -33.65 1.47
C GLU A 23 7.28 -33.95 -0.04
N ALA A 24 6.63 -35.03 -0.47
CA ALA A 24 6.54 -35.42 -1.89
C ALA A 24 5.62 -34.49 -2.68
N GLU A 25 4.50 -34.07 -2.09
CA GLU A 25 3.56 -33.12 -2.68
C GLU A 25 4.21 -31.72 -2.81
N ALA A 26 5.03 -31.31 -1.84
CA ALA A 26 5.82 -30.07 -1.91
C ALA A 26 7.02 -30.12 -2.88
N ALA A 27 7.46 -31.33 -3.29
CA ALA A 27 8.55 -31.50 -4.24
C ALA A 27 8.08 -31.56 -5.71
N GLY A 28 6.78 -31.81 -5.95
CA GLY A 28 6.20 -31.95 -7.29
C GLY A 28 6.00 -30.64 -8.07
N GLU A 29 6.10 -29.48 -7.41
CA GLU A 29 5.90 -28.16 -8.04
C GLU A 29 7.20 -27.33 -8.11
N LYS A 30 8.35 -27.98 -8.33
CA LYS A 30 9.65 -27.27 -8.40
C LYS A 30 10.13 -26.93 -9.81
N ASP A 31 9.28 -27.01 -10.84
CA ASP A 31 9.73 -26.73 -12.22
C ASP A 31 8.88 -25.72 -13.02
N VAL A 32 8.05 -24.90 -12.36
CA VAL A 32 7.44 -23.69 -12.99
C VAL A 32 7.25 -22.55 -11.98
N VAL A 33 8.20 -22.28 -11.08
CA VAL A 33 8.07 -21.16 -10.12
C VAL A 33 9.34 -20.33 -10.06
N GLN A 34 9.70 -19.71 -11.18
CA GLN A 34 10.63 -18.56 -11.17
C GLN A 34 10.04 -17.30 -11.82
N ASN A 35 8.79 -17.36 -12.31
CA ASN A 35 8.13 -16.21 -12.94
C ASN A 35 6.88 -15.70 -12.20
N GLU A 36 6.35 -16.46 -11.24
CA GLU A 36 5.08 -16.11 -10.57
C GLU A 36 5.25 -15.45 -9.19
N GLU A 37 6.36 -15.64 -8.49
CA GLU A 37 6.62 -14.92 -7.21
C GLU A 37 6.80 -13.41 -7.44
N GLY A 38 7.39 -13.04 -8.58
CA GLY A 38 7.44 -11.65 -9.04
C GLY A 38 6.06 -11.10 -9.40
N SER A 39 5.12 -11.95 -9.83
CA SER A 39 3.77 -11.55 -10.24
C SER A 39 2.92 -11.08 -9.06
N TRP A 40 3.00 -11.73 -7.89
CA TRP A 40 2.28 -11.29 -6.68
C TRP A 40 2.87 -10.03 -6.05
N LEU A 41 4.20 -9.89 -6.08
CA LEU A 41 4.90 -8.68 -5.65
C LEU A 41 4.60 -7.51 -6.59
N GLN A 42 4.58 -7.75 -7.90
CA GLN A 42 4.16 -6.77 -8.90
C GLN A 42 2.68 -6.42 -8.79
N ALA A 43 1.78 -7.39 -8.56
CA ALA A 43 0.35 -7.15 -8.41
C ALA A 43 0.01 -6.38 -7.13
N SER A 44 0.70 -6.68 -6.02
CA SER A 44 0.59 -5.89 -4.78
C SER A 44 1.21 -4.50 -4.93
N LYS A 45 2.34 -4.37 -5.62
CA LYS A 45 2.98 -3.09 -5.94
C LYS A 45 2.09 -2.23 -6.86
N ARG A 46 1.54 -2.80 -7.94
CA ARG A 46 0.58 -2.13 -8.85
C ARG A 46 -0.68 -1.68 -8.13
N ARG A 47 -1.21 -2.48 -7.20
CA ARG A 47 -2.35 -2.07 -6.36
C ARG A 47 -2.02 -0.86 -5.48
N LYS A 48 -0.81 -0.83 -4.92
CA LYS A 48 -0.34 0.30 -4.12
C LYS A 48 -0.07 1.53 -4.99
N GLU A 49 0.51 1.34 -6.17
CA GLU A 49 0.77 2.40 -7.16
C GLU A 49 -0.54 2.99 -7.68
N ALA A 50 -1.55 2.19 -8.02
CA ALA A 50 -2.86 2.69 -8.44
C ALA A 50 -3.57 3.53 -7.35
N LEU A 51 -3.42 3.13 -6.09
CA LEU A 51 -3.91 3.93 -4.95
C LEU A 51 -3.12 5.25 -4.81
N GLN A 52 -1.81 5.23 -5.06
CA GLN A 52 -0.96 6.43 -5.05
C GLN A 52 -1.23 7.36 -6.23
N GLU A 53 -1.53 6.82 -7.41
CA GLU A 53 -1.89 7.56 -8.62
C GLU A 53 -3.19 8.35 -8.41
N GLY A 54 -4.19 7.73 -7.78
CA GLY A 54 -5.45 8.41 -7.45
C GLY A 54 -5.26 9.56 -6.45
N CYS A 55 -4.40 9.39 -5.44
CA CYS A 55 -4.07 10.47 -4.50
C CYS A 55 -3.33 11.62 -5.20
N ALA A 56 -2.39 11.32 -6.11
CA ALA A 56 -1.66 12.32 -6.87
C ALA A 56 -2.58 13.09 -7.83
N GLN A 57 -3.50 12.43 -8.53
CA GLN A 57 -4.47 13.10 -9.39
C GLN A 57 -5.43 13.99 -8.60
N LYS A 58 -5.96 13.51 -7.47
CA LYS A 58 -6.82 14.32 -6.59
C LYS A 58 -6.11 15.54 -6.03
N SER A 59 -4.85 15.38 -5.61
CA SER A 59 -4.04 16.51 -5.15
C SER A 59 -3.88 17.58 -6.23
N LYS A 60 -3.57 17.17 -7.48
CA LYS A 60 -3.48 18.11 -8.61
C LYS A 60 -4.79 18.86 -8.85
N GLN A 61 -5.94 18.17 -8.80
CA GLN A 61 -7.25 18.82 -8.93
C GLN A 61 -7.49 19.85 -7.83
N LEU A 62 -7.22 19.50 -6.56
CA LEU A 62 -7.37 20.43 -5.43
C LEU A 62 -6.43 21.63 -5.54
N LYS A 63 -5.21 21.42 -6.05
CA LYS A 63 -4.25 22.49 -6.33
C LYS A 63 -4.81 23.49 -7.34
N ASP A 64 -5.33 23.00 -8.46
CA ASP A 64 -5.90 23.83 -9.53
C ASP A 64 -7.17 24.56 -9.04
N GLU A 65 -8.04 23.88 -8.29
CA GLU A 65 -9.21 24.51 -7.64
C GLU A 65 -8.79 25.63 -6.68
N GLY A 66 -7.77 25.39 -5.85
CA GLY A 66 -7.21 26.39 -4.95
C GLY A 66 -6.63 27.59 -5.71
N ALA A 67 -5.95 27.35 -6.84
CA ALA A 67 -5.44 28.40 -7.71
C ALA A 67 -6.57 29.28 -8.27
N SER A 68 -7.62 28.66 -8.80
CA SER A 68 -8.81 29.38 -9.29
C SER A 68 -9.52 30.15 -8.16
N LEU A 69 -9.55 29.63 -6.93
CA LEU A 69 -10.12 30.35 -5.78
C LEU A 69 -9.26 31.57 -5.38
N ALA A 70 -7.93 31.46 -5.45
CA ALA A 70 -7.02 32.56 -5.20
C ALA A 70 -7.18 33.67 -6.25
N GLU A 71 -7.33 33.33 -7.53
CA GLU A 71 -7.64 34.27 -8.61
C GLU A 71 -8.97 35.00 -8.38
N ASN A 72 -9.96 34.30 -7.82
CA ASN A 72 -11.24 34.86 -7.41
C ASN A 72 -11.19 35.66 -6.09
N LYS A 73 -9.99 35.95 -5.56
CA LYS A 73 -9.75 36.65 -4.27
C LYS A 73 -10.32 35.94 -3.04
N ARG A 74 -10.67 34.65 -3.15
CA ARG A 74 -11.16 33.81 -2.05
C ARG A 74 -10.01 33.05 -1.40
N TYR A 75 -9.04 33.78 -0.88
CA TYR A 75 -7.79 33.22 -0.36
C TYR A 75 -7.98 32.23 0.80
N ARG A 76 -8.97 32.44 1.67
CA ARG A 76 -9.26 31.51 2.79
C ARG A 76 -9.64 30.12 2.31
N GLU A 77 -10.44 30.04 1.26
CA GLU A 77 -10.87 28.76 0.69
C GLU A 77 -9.76 28.12 -0.15
N ALA A 78 -8.98 28.94 -0.86
CA ALA A 78 -7.79 28.47 -1.56
C ALA A 78 -6.81 27.77 -0.61
N ILE A 79 -6.54 28.38 0.55
CA ILE A 79 -5.66 27.78 1.58
C ILE A 79 -6.22 26.44 2.09
N GLN A 80 -7.54 26.35 2.31
CA GLN A 80 -8.17 25.08 2.72
C GLN A 80 -7.98 23.98 1.66
N LYS A 81 -8.16 24.32 0.38
CA LYS A 81 -7.96 23.37 -0.73
C LYS A 81 -6.50 22.94 -0.87
N TRP A 82 -5.55 23.86 -0.68
CA TRP A 82 -4.13 23.53 -0.68
C TRP A 82 -3.73 22.68 0.53
N ASP A 83 -4.34 22.89 1.70
CA ASP A 83 -4.13 22.04 2.87
C ASP A 83 -4.64 20.60 2.66
N GLU A 84 -5.80 20.44 2.04
CA GLU A 84 -6.31 19.12 1.63
C GLU A 84 -5.37 18.44 0.61
N ALA A 85 -4.85 19.21 -0.35
CA ALA A 85 -3.89 18.69 -1.33
C ALA A 85 -2.57 18.26 -0.66
N LEU A 86 -2.07 19.01 0.34
CA LEU A 86 -0.88 18.67 1.11
C LEU A 86 -1.06 17.40 1.96
N GLN A 87 -2.28 17.13 2.46
CA GLN A 87 -2.56 15.87 3.17
C GLN A 87 -2.46 14.65 2.24
N LEU A 88 -2.82 14.81 0.96
CA LEU A 88 -2.71 13.74 -0.04
C LEU A 88 -1.28 13.61 -0.58
N THR A 89 -0.59 14.73 -0.80
CA THR A 89 0.77 14.77 -1.33
C THR A 89 1.65 15.72 -0.50
N PRO A 90 2.23 15.23 0.61
CA PRO A 90 3.08 16.08 1.46
C PRO A 90 4.41 16.48 0.81
N ASN A 91 4.78 15.85 -0.31
CA ASN A 91 6.04 16.10 -1.02
C ASN A 91 5.90 17.11 -2.17
N ASP A 92 4.73 17.71 -2.40
CA ASP A 92 4.57 18.69 -3.48
C ASP A 92 5.02 20.09 -3.04
N ALA A 93 6.22 20.47 -3.47
CA ALA A 93 6.82 21.78 -3.18
C ALA A 93 5.97 22.96 -3.68
N SER A 94 5.25 22.77 -4.78
CA SER A 94 4.49 23.86 -5.40
C SER A 94 3.30 24.33 -4.54
N LEU A 95 2.69 23.43 -3.77
CA LEU A 95 1.61 23.78 -2.82
C LEU A 95 2.12 24.69 -1.70
N TYR A 96 3.35 24.48 -1.23
CA TYR A 96 3.95 25.34 -0.21
C TYR A 96 4.26 26.73 -0.74
N GLU A 97 4.72 26.83 -1.99
CA GLU A 97 4.94 28.12 -2.65
C GLU A 97 3.63 28.90 -2.82
N MET A 98 2.57 28.26 -3.31
CA MET A 98 1.25 28.89 -3.48
C MET A 98 0.66 29.39 -2.16
N LYS A 99 0.83 28.61 -1.08
CA LYS A 99 0.35 28.99 0.26
C LYS A 99 1.14 30.15 0.89
N ALA A 100 2.40 30.34 0.49
CA ALA A 100 3.27 31.39 1.02
C ALA A 100 3.07 32.75 0.33
N GLN A 101 2.44 32.79 -0.85
CA GLN A 101 2.10 34.00 -1.60
C GLN A 101 0.91 34.74 -0.99
#